data_AF-A0A2N3AJ53-F1
#
_entry.id   AF-A0A2N3AJ53-F1
#
_cell.length_a   1.000
_cell.length_b   1.000
_cell.length_c   1.000
_cell.angle_alpha   90.00
_cell.angle_beta   90.00
_cell.angle_gamma   90.00
#
_symmetry.space_group_name_H-M   'P 1'
#
loop_
_entity.id
_entity.type
_entity.pdbx_description
1 polymer ?
#
loop_
_entity_poly.entity_id
_entity_poly.type
_entity_poly.pdbx_seq_one_letter_code
_entity_poly.pdbx_strand_id
1 'polypeptide(L)' 'GGDIDKILNKRTIVGCFPWRFVDGESSICRVVAFDEE' A
#
# COMPACT_ATOMS: atom_id res chain seq x y z
N GLY A 1 11.81 1.84 -1.80
CA GLY A 1 11.65 1.81 -0.34
C GLY A 1 10.43 0.97 0.00
N GLY A 2 10.58 0.04 0.95
CA GLY A 2 9.67 -1.10 1.11
C GLY A 2 10.06 -2.27 0.18
N ASP A 3 9.14 -3.21 -0.04
CA ASP A 3 9.34 -4.42 -0.85
C ASP A 3 8.99 -4.26 -2.35
N ILE A 4 9.02 -3.02 -2.86
CA ILE A 4 8.69 -2.71 -4.28
C ILE A 4 9.56 -3.49 -5.26
N ASP A 5 10.83 -3.73 -4.93
CA ASP A 5 11.74 -4.47 -5.81
C ASP A 5 11.27 -5.91 -6.04
N LYS A 6 10.47 -6.49 -5.13
CA LYS A 6 9.94 -7.87 -5.24
C LYS A 6 8.76 -7.98 -6.22
N ILE A 7 8.09 -6.87 -6.50
CA ILE A 7 6.86 -6.82 -7.32
C ILE A 7 7.03 -6.01 -8.61
N LEU A 8 8.27 -5.67 -8.99
CA LEU A 8 8.55 -4.88 -10.18
C LEU A 8 8.01 -5.58 -11.43
N ASN A 9 7.33 -4.83 -12.31
CA ASN A 9 6.68 -5.34 -13.52
C ASN A 9 5.61 -6.42 -13.30
N LYS A 10 5.13 -6.62 -12.06
CA LYS A 10 3.99 -7.49 -11.75
C LYS A 10 2.71 -6.67 -11.59
N ARG A 11 1.59 -7.20 -12.09
CA ARG A 11 0.27 -6.67 -11.78
C ARG A 11 -0.22 -7.33 -10.50
N THR A 12 -0.33 -6.57 -9.43
CA THR A 12 -0.75 -7.03 -8.09
C THR A 12 -1.89 -6.16 -7.56
N ILE A 13 -2.70 -6.70 -6.65
CA ILE A 13 -3.72 -5.93 -5.95
C ILE A 13 -3.04 -5.14 -4.83
N VAL A 14 -3.24 -3.82 -4.80
CA VAL A 14 -2.66 -2.94 -3.77
C VAL A 14 -3.74 -2.49 -2.80
N GLY A 15 -3.54 -2.80 -1.51
CA GLY A 15 -4.36 -2.31 -0.41
C GLY A 15 -3.73 -1.10 0.27
N CYS A 16 -4.51 -0.06 0.54
CA CYS A 16 -4.10 1.12 1.30
C CYS A 16 -4.92 1.24 2.57
N PHE A 17 -4.26 1.12 3.72
CA PHE A 17 -4.90 1.15 5.05
C PHE A 17 -4.42 2.39 5.82
N PRO A 18 -5.10 3.54 5.67
CA PRO A 18 -4.78 4.73 6.44
C PRO A 18 -5.19 4.58 7.90
N TRP A 19 -4.51 5.29 8.79
CA TRP A 19 -5.06 5.52 10.12
C TRP A 19 -6.37 6.30 9.97
N ARG A 20 -7.38 5.94 10.76
CA ARG A 20 -8.65 6.65 10.90
C ARG A 20 -8.42 8.05 11.49
N PHE A 21 -7.97 8.95 10.63
CA PHE A 21 -7.77 10.36 10.91
C PHE A 21 -9.02 11.12 10.44
N VAL A 22 -9.61 11.91 11.33
CA VAL A 22 -10.84 12.67 11.08
C VAL A 22 -10.45 14.13 10.84
N ASP A 23 -11.03 14.75 9.82
CA ASP A 23 -10.79 16.13 9.39
C ASP A 23 -9.36 16.46 8.93
N GLY A 24 -8.60 15.44 8.54
CA GLY A 24 -7.26 15.60 7.98
C GLY A 24 -7.21 15.45 6.46
N GLU A 25 -6.38 16.27 5.79
CA GLU A 25 -6.15 16.19 4.35
C GLU A 25 -5.27 14.99 3.94
N SER A 26 -4.46 14.48 4.86
CA SER A 26 -3.61 13.31 4.65
C SER A 26 -3.40 12.53 5.94
N SER A 27 -3.25 11.21 5.82
CA SER A 27 -3.02 10.29 6.93
C SER A 27 -1.91 9.32 6.58
N ILE A 28 -1.11 8.96 7.58
CA ILE A 28 -0.12 7.90 7.43
C ILE A 28 -0.88 6.61 7.10
N CYS A 29 -0.46 5.94 6.03
CA CYS A 29 -1.09 4.71 5.59
C CYS A 29 -0.07 3.57 5.50
N ARG A 30 -0.56 2.36 5.78
CA ARG A 30 0.17 1.13 5.47
C ARG A 30 -0.29 0.64 4.12
N VAL A 31 0.64 0.63 3.17
CA VAL A 31 0.42 0.10 1.82
C VAL A 31 0.93 -1.35 1.78
N VAL A 32 0.10 -2.24 1.24
CA VAL A 32 0.40 -3.67 1.11
C VAL A 32 0.12 -4.09 -0.34
N ALA A 33 1.01 -4.88 -0.92
CA ALA A 33 0.79 -5.54 -2.20
C ALA A 33 0.43 -7.01 -1.97
N PHE A 34 -0.68 -7.47 -2.52
CA PHE A 34 -1.11 -8.86 -2.50
C PHE A 34 -0.61 -9.54 -3.78
N ASP A 35 0.55 -10.19 -3.70
CA ASP A 35 1.05 -11.04 -4.78
C ASP A 35 0.29 -12.37 -4.71
N GLU A 36 -0.59 -12.62 -5.69
CA GLU A 36 -1.14 -13.94 -5.95
C GLU A 36 -0.09 -14.66 -6.81
N GLU A 37 0.82 -15.39 -6.17
CA GLU A 37 1.67 -16.34 -6.89
C GLU A 37 0.85 -17.51 -7.44
#